data_AF-A0A381ZPD4-F1
#
_entry.id   AF-A0A381ZPD4-F1
#
_cell.length_a   1.000
_cell.length_b   1.000
_cell.length_c   1.000
_cell.angle_alpha   90.00
_cell.angle_beta   90.00
_cell.angle_gamma   90.00
#
_symmetry.space_group_name_H-M   'P 1'
#
loop_
_entity.id
_entity.type
_entity.pdbx_description
1 polymer ?
#
loop_
_entity_poly.entity_id
_entity_poly.type
_entity_poly.pdbx_seq_one_letter_code
_entity_poly.pdbx_strand_id
1 'polypeptide(L)'
;MGKRRSSRELALKFLYQFELNGGDLDEQMKLFFERNSSREDVKIFMKDLVVSLLDKVKEIDEIIQKFSDHWVLDRMAVIDRNILRMGTCELLFGFSTPPKVVINEAIDIAKKYGNEDSPEFINGILDKVYKEIGQK
;
A
#
# COMPACT_ATOMS: atom_id res chain seq x y z
N MET A 1 -16.51 -9.84 -1.25
CA MET A 1 -15.18 -9.18 -1.36
C MET A 1 -14.15 -10.20 -1.80
N GLY A 2 -13.28 -9.84 -2.75
CA GLY A 2 -12.21 -10.74 -3.20
C GLY A 2 -11.10 -10.88 -2.16
N LYS A 3 -10.45 -12.06 -2.11
CA LYS A 3 -9.41 -12.39 -1.12
C LYS A 3 -8.26 -11.36 -1.10
N ARG A 4 -7.80 -10.93 -2.29
CA ARG A 4 -6.73 -9.92 -2.44
C ARG A 4 -7.12 -8.54 -1.89
N ARG A 5 -8.36 -8.09 -2.10
CA ARG A 5 -8.85 -6.83 -1.52
C ARG A 5 -8.79 -6.88 0.01
N SER A 6 -9.28 -7.96 0.60
CA SER A 6 -9.23 -8.15 2.07
C SER A 6 -7.80 -8.14 2.61
N SER A 7 -6.83 -8.72 1.90
CA SER A 7 -5.43 -8.64 2.30
C SER A 7 -4.87 -7.22 2.27
N ARG A 8 -5.19 -6.45 1.22
CA ARG A 8 -4.75 -5.04 1.12
C ARG A 8 -5.35 -4.17 2.21
N GLU A 9 -6.64 -4.33 2.48
CA GLU A 9 -7.26 -3.61 3.61
C GLU A 9 -6.62 -3.99 4.95
N LEU A 10 -6.28 -5.27 5.12
CA LEU A 10 -5.60 -5.74 6.33
C LEU A 10 -4.15 -5.20 6.42
N ALA A 11 -3.44 -5.12 5.29
CA ALA A 11 -2.11 -4.52 5.19
C ALA A 11 -2.15 -3.04 5.57
N LEU A 12 -3.12 -2.27 5.05
CA LEU A 12 -3.28 -0.85 5.37
C LEU A 12 -3.46 -0.63 6.88
N LYS A 13 -4.33 -1.45 7.52
CA LYS A 13 -4.55 -1.40 8.97
C LYS A 13 -3.29 -1.72 9.76
N PHE A 14 -2.54 -2.74 9.33
CA PHE A 14 -1.28 -3.11 9.95
C PHE A 14 -0.24 -1.99 9.82
N LEU A 15 -0.03 -1.46 8.62
CA LEU A 15 0.95 -0.38 8.37
C LEU A 15 0.62 0.87 9.18
N TYR A 16 -0.66 1.25 9.25
CA TYR A 16 -1.10 2.35 10.10
C TYR A 16 -0.75 2.12 11.58
N GLN A 17 -1.05 0.93 12.12
CA GLN A 17 -0.69 0.59 13.50
C GLN A 17 0.83 0.57 13.70
N PHE A 18 1.57 0.00 12.74
CA PHE A 18 3.01 -0.15 12.82
C PHE A 18 3.74 1.19 12.79
N GLU A 19 3.28 2.16 11.99
CA GLU A 19 3.85 3.52 12.00
C GLU A 19 3.65 4.24 13.33
N LEU A 20 2.55 3.97 14.04
CA LEU A 20 2.27 4.60 15.35
C LEU A 20 3.07 3.97 16.50
N ASN A 21 3.21 2.65 16.48
CA ASN A 21 3.79 1.91 17.60
C ASN A 21 5.29 1.63 17.41
N GLY A 22 5.75 1.49 16.17
CA GLY A 22 7.08 0.99 15.84
C GLY A 22 7.35 -0.41 16.41
N GLY A 23 8.64 -0.72 16.55
CA GLY A 23 9.11 -1.97 17.16
C GLY A 23 9.48 -3.04 16.14
N ASP A 24 9.65 -4.26 16.63
CA ASP A 24 10.00 -5.42 15.81
C ASP A 24 8.82 -5.85 14.91
N LEU A 25 9.11 -6.04 13.62
CA LEU A 25 8.09 -6.34 12.61
C LEU A 25 7.39 -7.67 12.89
N ASP A 26 8.15 -8.72 13.22
CA ASP A 26 7.60 -10.06 13.43
C ASP A 26 6.73 -10.11 14.69
N GLU A 27 7.18 -9.45 15.76
CA GLU A 27 6.39 -9.32 16.99
C GLU A 27 5.08 -8.56 16.75
N GLN A 28 5.14 -7.38 16.11
CA GLN A 28 3.95 -6.58 15.83
C GLN A 28 2.97 -7.31 14.92
N MET A 29 3.48 -8.02 13.90
CA MET A 29 2.64 -8.78 12.97
C MET A 29 1.98 -9.99 13.63
N LYS A 30 2.69 -10.69 14.51
CA LYS A 30 2.10 -11.76 15.33
C LYS A 30 0.95 -11.24 16.19
N LEU A 31 1.21 -10.19 16.98
CA LEU A 31 0.19 -9.57 17.85
C LEU A 31 -1.01 -9.06 17.04
N PHE A 32 -0.77 -8.51 15.84
CA PHE A 32 -1.82 -8.05 14.95
C PHE A 32 -2.72 -9.19 14.47
N PHE A 33 -2.13 -10.35 14.08
CA PHE A 33 -2.90 -11.52 13.65
C PHE A 33 -3.63 -12.25 14.78
N GLU A 34 -3.16 -12.17 16.02
CA GLU A 34 -3.88 -12.65 17.19
C GLU A 34 -5.17 -11.85 17.43
N ARG A 35 -5.14 -10.53 17.16
CA ARG A 35 -6.28 -9.63 17.35
C ARG A 35 -7.23 -9.55 16.14
N ASN A 36 -6.73 -9.86 14.95
CA ASN A 36 -7.49 -9.78 13.70
C ASN A 36 -7.62 -11.17 13.07
N SER A 37 -8.76 -11.83 13.32
CA SER A 37 -9.05 -13.09 12.66
C SER A 37 -9.27 -12.87 11.16
N SER A 38 -8.60 -13.68 10.35
CA SER A 38 -8.72 -13.67 8.90
C SER A 38 -8.32 -15.03 8.36
N ARG A 39 -8.69 -15.32 7.12
CA ARG A 39 -8.31 -16.55 6.44
C ARG A 39 -6.81 -16.59 6.21
N GLU A 40 -6.22 -17.79 6.24
CA GLU A 40 -4.77 -17.95 6.08
C GLU A 40 -4.26 -17.41 4.74
N ASP A 41 -5.00 -17.65 3.65
CA ASP A 41 -4.68 -17.11 2.33
C ASP A 41 -4.66 -15.58 2.27
N VAL A 42 -5.49 -14.93 3.09
CA VAL A 42 -5.51 -13.46 3.22
C VAL A 42 -4.30 -12.97 4.01
N LYS A 43 -3.92 -13.67 5.08
CA LYS A 43 -2.76 -13.34 5.93
C LYS A 43 -1.44 -13.48 5.17
N ILE A 44 -1.28 -14.54 4.39
CA ILE A 44 -0.07 -14.79 3.60
C ILE A 44 0.19 -13.62 2.65
N PHE A 45 -0.77 -13.26 1.80
CA PHE A 45 -0.56 -12.16 0.85
C PHE A 45 -0.39 -10.81 1.54
N MET A 46 -1.10 -10.57 2.64
CA MET A 46 -0.90 -9.35 3.43
C MET A 46 0.54 -9.28 3.94
N LYS A 47 1.06 -10.36 4.52
CA LYS A 47 2.44 -10.44 5.02
C LYS A 47 3.45 -10.21 3.90
N ASP A 48 3.29 -10.90 2.77
CA ASP A 48 4.18 -10.76 1.61
C ASP A 48 4.25 -9.29 1.13
N LEU A 49 3.09 -8.64 1.02
CA LEU A 49 3.01 -7.23 0.62
C LEU A 49 3.68 -6.30 1.63
N VAL A 50 3.39 -6.46 2.92
CA VAL A 50 3.96 -5.62 3.99
C VAL A 50 5.48 -5.78 4.06
N VAL A 51 5.99 -7.01 4.05
CA VAL A 51 7.42 -7.28 4.13
C VAL A 51 8.15 -6.69 2.91
N SER A 52 7.62 -6.94 1.70
CA SER A 52 8.19 -6.37 0.47
C SER A 52 8.19 -4.85 0.49
N LEU A 53 7.10 -4.22 0.97
CA LEU A 53 6.98 -2.77 1.05
C LEU A 53 8.03 -2.20 2.01
N LEU A 54 8.14 -2.76 3.22
CA LEU A 54 9.06 -2.26 4.24
C LEU A 54 10.54 -2.45 3.83
N ASP A 55 10.88 -3.57 3.18
CA ASP A 55 12.22 -3.83 2.65
C ASP A 55 12.61 -2.83 1.55
N LYS A 56 11.64 -2.35 0.76
CA LYS A 56 11.83 -1.44 -0.37
C LYS A 56 11.33 -0.02 -0.12
N VAL A 57 11.04 0.34 1.12
CA VAL A 57 10.31 1.59 1.43
C VAL A 57 11.00 2.83 0.89
N LYS A 58 12.34 2.87 0.93
CA LYS A 58 13.11 4.01 0.41
C LYS A 58 12.97 4.16 -1.11
N GLU A 59 13.09 3.06 -1.86
CA GLU A 59 12.94 3.06 -3.31
C GLU A 59 11.50 3.41 -3.73
N ILE A 60 10.51 2.87 -3.01
CA ILE A 60 9.10 3.18 -3.21
C ILE A 60 8.83 4.67 -2.98
N ASP A 61 9.32 5.21 -1.86
CA ASP A 61 9.13 6.61 -1.50
C ASP A 61 9.81 7.54 -2.51
N GLU A 62 11.03 7.23 -2.95
CA GLU A 62 11.72 7.98 -4.00
C GLU A 62 10.93 8.02 -5.31
N ILE A 63 10.31 6.90 -5.71
CA ILE A 63 9.50 6.82 -6.93
C ILE A 63 8.22 7.64 -6.78
N ILE A 64 7.52 7.55 -5.65
CA ILE A 64 6.32 8.35 -5.40
C ILE A 64 6.67 9.84 -5.41
N GLN A 65 7.78 10.21 -4.76
CA GLN A 65 8.21 11.60 -4.60
C GLN A 65 8.52 12.29 -5.94
N LYS A 66 8.93 11.54 -6.98
CA LYS A 66 9.13 12.05 -8.35
C LYS A 66 7.85 12.56 -9.00
N PHE A 67 6.69 12.07 -8.58
CA PHE A 67 5.40 12.34 -9.22
C PHE A 67 4.44 13.15 -8.35
N SER A 68 4.74 13.29 -7.07
CA SER A 68 4.03 14.18 -6.14
C SER A 68 4.63 15.58 -6.20
N ASP A 69 4.39 16.26 -7.32
CA ASP A 69 4.83 17.63 -7.61
C ASP A 69 4.40 18.57 -6.48
N HIS A 70 5.29 18.87 -5.51
CA HIS A 70 5.12 19.75 -4.32
C HIS A 70 4.64 19.12 -3.01
N TRP A 71 4.25 17.84 -2.96
CA TRP A 71 3.90 17.18 -1.70
C TRP A 71 5.05 16.34 -1.17
N VAL A 72 5.58 16.73 -0.02
CA VAL A 72 6.48 15.88 0.77
C VAL A 72 5.66 14.72 1.31
N LEU A 73 6.10 13.49 1.08
CA LEU A 73 5.46 12.26 1.58
C LEU A 73 5.06 12.34 3.06
N ASP A 74 5.90 12.95 3.90
CA ASP A 74 5.66 13.11 5.34
C ASP A 74 4.45 13.99 5.67
N ARG A 75 4.01 14.85 4.75
CA ARG A 75 2.83 15.71 4.92
C ARG A 75 1.54 15.08 4.39
N MET A 76 1.63 13.94 3.69
CA MET A 76 0.44 13.21 3.24
C MET A 76 -0.26 12.57 4.43
N ALA A 77 -1.59 12.41 4.33
CA ALA A 77 -2.33 11.60 5.28
C ALA A 77 -1.72 10.18 5.32
N VAL A 78 -1.54 9.63 6.53
CA VAL A 78 -0.91 8.31 6.74
C VAL A 78 -1.59 7.23 5.90
N ILE A 79 -2.91 7.31 5.75
CA ILE A 79 -3.69 6.40 4.93
C ILE A 79 -3.29 6.52 3.46
N ASP A 80 -3.34 7.73 2.89
CA ASP A 80 -3.02 7.95 1.46
C ASP A 80 -1.58 7.55 1.15
N ARG A 81 -0.63 7.92 2.03
CA ARG A 81 0.78 7.52 1.91
C ARG A 81 0.92 6.00 1.84
N ASN A 82 0.27 5.26 2.75
CA ASN A 82 0.36 3.81 2.75
C ASN A 82 -0.35 3.15 1.55
N ILE A 83 -1.44 3.72 1.07
CA ILE A 83 -2.09 3.26 -0.17
C ILE A 83 -1.16 3.45 -1.37
N LEU A 84 -0.51 4.62 -1.49
CA LEU A 84 0.49 4.87 -2.54
C LEU A 84 1.66 3.89 -2.44
N ARG A 85 2.22 3.69 -1.25
CA ARG A 85 3.33 2.75 -1.03
C ARG A 85 2.95 1.33 -1.43
N MET A 86 1.76 0.86 -1.03
CA MET A 86 1.26 -0.46 -1.39
C MET A 86 1.05 -0.60 -2.90
N GLY A 87 0.38 0.37 -3.54
CA GLY A 87 0.15 0.37 -4.98
C GLY A 87 1.46 0.36 -5.76
N THR A 88 2.39 1.23 -5.41
CA THR A 88 3.73 1.31 -6.03
C THR A 88 4.53 0.03 -5.81
N CYS A 89 4.52 -0.54 -4.60
CA CYS A 89 5.17 -1.81 -4.29
C CYS A 89 4.63 -2.93 -5.21
N GLU A 90 3.31 -3.02 -5.36
CA GLU A 90 2.71 -4.04 -6.20
C GLU A 90 3.02 -3.88 -7.69
N LEU A 91 3.10 -2.64 -8.17
CA LEU A 91 3.45 -2.31 -9.56
C LEU A 91 4.91 -2.66 -9.88
N LEU A 92 5.84 -2.43 -8.94
CA LEU A 92 7.28 -2.57 -9.17
C LEU A 92 7.81 -3.97 -8.91
N PHE A 93 7.38 -4.60 -7.83
CA PHE A 93 8.00 -5.85 -7.34
C PHE A 93 7.20 -7.10 -7.69
N GLY A 94 6.11 -6.94 -8.44
CA GLY A 94 5.44 -8.03 -9.16
C GLY A 94 4.74 -9.04 -8.26
N PHE A 95 3.45 -8.83 -8.00
CA PHE A 95 2.60 -9.76 -7.22
C PHE A 95 1.63 -10.56 -8.09
N SER A 96 2.00 -10.80 -9.36
CA SER A 96 1.15 -11.41 -10.40
C SER A 96 -0.22 -10.73 -10.57
N THR A 97 -0.36 -9.48 -10.11
CA THR A 97 -1.58 -8.69 -10.22
C THR A 97 -1.43 -7.74 -11.41
N PRO A 98 -2.37 -7.73 -12.37
CA PRO A 98 -2.30 -6.81 -13.50
C PRO A 98 -2.26 -5.34 -13.03
N PRO A 99 -1.42 -4.47 -13.62
CA PRO A 99 -1.25 -3.09 -13.16
C PRO A 99 -2.55 -2.30 -13.02
N LYS A 100 -3.46 -2.42 -13.99
CA LYS A 100 -4.79 -1.78 -13.92
C LYS A 100 -5.63 -2.25 -12.72
N VAL A 101 -5.49 -3.52 -12.33
CA VAL A 101 -6.18 -4.06 -11.15
C VAL A 101 -5.56 -3.49 -9.87
N VAL A 102 -4.23 -3.37 -9.80
CA VAL A 102 -3.56 -2.73 -8.66
C VAL A 102 -4.06 -1.31 -8.45
N ILE A 103 -4.09 -0.50 -9.52
CA ILE A 103 -4.54 0.90 -9.48
C ILE A 103 -6.00 0.98 -9.04
N ASN A 104 -6.90 0.20 -9.66
CA ASN A 104 -8.31 0.18 -9.28
C ASN A 104 -8.54 -0.23 -7.81
N GLU A 105 -7.78 -1.20 -7.32
CA GLU A 105 -7.89 -1.65 -5.92
C GLU A 105 -7.38 -0.58 -4.94
N ALA A 106 -6.30 0.14 -5.28
CA ALA A 106 -5.81 1.25 -4.48
C ALA A 106 -6.85 2.38 -4.38
N ILE A 107 -7.48 2.73 -5.51
CA ILE A 107 -8.55 3.75 -5.57
C ILE A 107 -9.75 3.34 -4.71
N ASP A 108 -10.18 2.09 -4.80
CA ASP A 108 -11.32 1.62 -4.02
C ASP A 108 -11.05 1.56 -2.51
N ILE A 109 -9.80 1.28 -2.12
CA ILE A 109 -9.37 1.37 -0.72
C ILE A 109 -9.37 2.85 -0.29
N ALA A 110 -8.89 3.76 -1.14
CA ALA A 110 -8.89 5.20 -0.86
C ALA A 110 -10.31 5.75 -0.66
N LYS A 111 -11.29 5.32 -1.47
CA LYS A 111 -12.71 5.69 -1.27
C LYS A 111 -13.26 5.24 0.09
N LYS A 112 -12.73 4.16 0.65
CA LYS A 112 -13.22 3.56 1.89
C LYS A 112 -12.54 4.13 3.14
N TYR A 113 -11.26 4.49 3.05
CA TYR A 113 -10.44 4.84 4.21
C TYR A 113 -9.84 6.26 4.15
N GLY A 114 -9.77 6.87 2.97
CA GLY A 114 -9.25 8.21 2.75
C GLY A 114 -10.34 9.30 2.82
N ASN A 115 -9.96 10.50 2.39
CA ASN A 115 -10.83 11.67 2.29
C ASN A 115 -11.50 11.74 0.90
N GLU A 116 -12.36 12.75 0.70
CA GLU A 116 -13.08 12.96 -0.56
C GLU A 116 -12.15 13.06 -1.79
N ASP A 117 -11.00 13.72 -1.63
CA ASP A 117 -10.03 13.93 -2.71
C ASP A 117 -9.03 12.76 -2.89
N SER A 118 -8.95 11.85 -1.92
CA SER A 118 -7.96 10.76 -1.93
C SER A 118 -8.05 9.86 -3.17
N PRO A 119 -9.23 9.41 -3.66
CA PRO A 119 -9.32 8.55 -4.84
C PRO A 119 -8.69 9.15 -6.10
N GLU A 120 -8.93 10.44 -6.36
CA GLU A 120 -8.38 11.14 -7.53
C GLU A 120 -6.86 11.32 -7.40
N PHE A 121 -6.41 11.72 -6.20
CA PHE A 121 -5.00 11.87 -5.89
C PHE A 121 -4.22 10.56 -6.08
N ILE A 122 -4.71 9.45 -5.48
CA ILE A 122 -4.09 8.12 -5.60
C ILE A 122 -4.04 7.68 -7.06
N ASN A 123 -5.12 7.85 -7.83
CA ASN A 123 -5.14 7.50 -9.24
C ASN A 123 -4.07 8.28 -10.03
N GLY A 124 -4.02 9.60 -9.84
CA GLY A 124 -3.10 10.48 -10.56
C GLY A 124 -1.63 10.11 -10.34
N ILE A 125 -1.24 9.75 -9.11
CA ILE A 125 0.13 9.32 -8.81
C ILE A 125 0.42 7.93 -9.36
N LEU A 126 -0.44 6.94 -9.12
CA LEU A 126 -0.18 5.56 -9.54
C LEU A 126 -0.20 5.41 -11.07
N ASP A 127 -1.01 6.19 -11.79
CA ASP A 127 -0.96 6.24 -13.26
C ASP A 127 0.39 6.76 -13.77
N LYS A 128 0.96 7.78 -13.13
CA LYS A 128 2.29 8.30 -13.48
C LYS A 128 3.38 7.25 -13.20
N VAL A 129 3.32 6.60 -12.02
CA VAL A 129 4.23 5.50 -11.65
C VAL A 129 4.16 4.37 -12.66
N TYR A 130 2.96 3.93 -13.05
CA TYR A 130 2.79 2.86 -14.03
C TYR A 130 3.38 3.20 -15.40
N LYS A 131 3.20 4.45 -15.86
CA LYS A 131 3.78 4.93 -17.13
C LYS A 131 5.30 4.95 -17.12
N GLU A 132 5.92 5.30 -16.00
CA GLU A 132 7.37 5.27 -15.82
C GLU A 132 7.93 3.84 -15.94
N ILE A 133 7.23 2.86 -15.34
CA ILE A 133 7.64 1.46 -15.40
C ILE A 133 7.55 0.90 -16.82
N GLY A 134 6.53 1.28 -17.58
CA GLY A 134 6.36 0.84 -18.97
C GLY A 134 7.28 1.51 -19.99
N GLN A 135 8.05 2.52 -19.58
CA GLN A 135 9.06 3.20 -20.42
C GLN A 135 10.49 2.68 -20.21
N LYS A 136 10.69 1.77 -19.24
CA LYS A 136 11.94 1.03 -19.05
C LYS A 136 11.91 -0.29 -19.82
#